data_AF-A0AAV8ZMK6-F1
#
_entry.id   AF-A0AAV8ZMK6-F1
#
_cell.length_a   1.000
_cell.length_b   1.000
_cell.length_c   1.000
_cell.angle_alpha   90.00
_cell.angle_beta   90.00
_cell.angle_gamma   90.00
#
_symmetry.space_group_name_H-M   'P 1'
#
loop_
_entity.id
_entity.type
_entity.pdbx_description
1 polymer ?
#
loop_
_entity_poly.entity_id
_entity_poly.type
_entity_poly.pdbx_seq_one_letter_code
_entity_poly.pdbx_strand_id
1 'polypeptide(L)'
;MPRNIINSNFDSIKPALQFYRNDLNDTNKAILEGEWDLWKLKWKSYKNKNDIAKYAIDALNECDKNLRPNIYTLLHLLTILPVSTASVERTFSSMKRLKTYLRNKTGEDRLTSLALLSIHRNLKIDYDVVLNMFATKSKRRLKLTI
;
A
#
# COMPACT_ATOMS: atom_id res chain seq x y z
N MET A 1 -11.85 -2.05 -11.27
CA MET A 1 -11.33 -2.83 -12.41
C MET A 1 -12.05 -2.43 -13.69
N PRO A 2 -11.33 -2.10 -14.78
CA PRO A 2 -11.90 -1.61 -16.05
C PRO A 2 -13.00 -2.49 -16.64
N ARG A 3 -12.87 -3.81 -16.48
CA ARG A 3 -13.89 -4.79 -16.90
C ARG A 3 -15.27 -4.56 -16.25
N ASN A 4 -15.31 -4.03 -15.03
CA ASN A 4 -16.56 -3.73 -14.32
C ASN A 4 -17.10 -2.34 -14.69
N ILE A 5 -16.26 -1.44 -15.19
CA ILE A 5 -16.61 -0.04 -15.51
C ILE A 5 -17.51 0.05 -16.75
N ILE A 6 -17.34 -0.86 -17.70
CA ILE A 6 -18.09 -0.87 -18.96
C ILE A 6 -19.60 -1.06 -18.72
N ASN A 7 -19.96 -1.87 -17.71
CA ASN A 7 -21.35 -2.18 -17.38
C ASN A 7 -21.87 -1.43 -16.13
N SER A 8 -21.01 -0.74 -15.38
CA SER A 8 -21.43 -0.05 -14.15
C SER A 8 -21.92 1.37 -14.42
N ASN A 9 -22.82 1.84 -13.55
CA ASN A 9 -23.30 3.22 -13.56
C ASN A 9 -22.39 4.11 -12.72
N PHE A 10 -22.45 5.44 -12.90
CA PHE A 10 -21.72 6.39 -12.06
C PHE A 10 -22.10 6.24 -10.57
N ASP A 11 -23.33 5.80 -10.26
CA ASP A 11 -23.75 5.48 -8.88
C ASP A 11 -22.85 4.46 -8.19
N SER A 12 -22.22 3.54 -8.95
CA SER A 12 -21.34 2.52 -8.39
C SER A 12 -20.05 3.09 -7.80
N ILE A 13 -19.61 4.28 -8.24
CA ILE A 13 -18.38 4.91 -7.76
C ILE A 13 -18.64 6.05 -6.77
N LYS A 14 -19.89 6.52 -6.62
CA LYS A 14 -20.27 7.56 -5.65
C LYS A 14 -19.81 7.27 -4.22
N PRO A 15 -19.95 6.04 -3.67
CA PRO A 15 -19.47 5.75 -2.31
C PRO A 15 -17.95 5.91 -2.17
N ALA A 16 -17.19 5.49 -3.19
CA ALA A 16 -15.74 5.63 -3.20
C ALA A 16 -15.31 7.11 -3.34
N LEU A 17 -15.99 7.88 -4.19
CA LEU A 17 -15.78 9.32 -4.33
C LEU A 17 -16.06 10.08 -3.03
N GLN A 18 -17.12 9.70 -2.31
CA GLN A 18 -17.46 10.30 -1.03
C GLN A 18 -16.45 9.93 0.06
N PHE A 19 -15.98 8.68 0.06
CA PHE A 19 -15.01 8.18 1.03
C PHE A 19 -13.63 8.84 0.84
N TYR A 20 -13.16 8.96 -0.40
CA TYR A 20 -11.86 9.55 -0.74
C TYR A 20 -11.92 11.03 -1.13
N ARG A 21 -13.00 11.74 -0.78
CA ARG A 21 -13.23 13.14 -1.17
C ARG A 21 -12.06 14.09 -0.85
N ASN A 22 -11.30 13.79 0.19
CA ASN A 22 -10.17 14.61 0.66
C ASN A 22 -8.89 14.37 -0.17
N ASP A 23 -8.82 13.23 -0.86
CA ASP A 23 -7.67 12.84 -1.69
C ASP A 23 -7.88 13.24 -3.17
N LEU A 24 -9.10 13.63 -3.55
CA LEU A 24 -9.44 14.06 -4.91
C LEU A 24 -8.95 15.48 -5.18
N ASN A 25 -8.50 15.73 -6.41
CA ASN A 25 -8.05 17.05 -6.85
C ASN A 25 -9.24 18.02 -7.03
N ASP A 26 -10.36 17.52 -7.53
CA ASP A 26 -11.59 18.30 -7.70
C ASP A 26 -12.81 17.45 -7.30
N THR A 27 -13.67 18.00 -6.44
CA THR A 27 -14.89 17.35 -5.96
C THR A 27 -16.13 17.75 -6.77
N ASN A 28 -15.96 18.59 -7.80
CA ASN A 28 -17.06 19.03 -8.63
C ASN A 28 -17.69 17.83 -9.36
N LYS A 29 -18.95 17.57 -9.03
CA LYS A 29 -19.71 16.43 -9.54
C LYS A 29 -19.78 16.40 -11.07
N ALA A 30 -19.88 17.56 -11.72
CA ALA A 30 -19.94 17.63 -13.19
C ALA A 30 -18.64 17.18 -13.86
N ILE A 31 -17.49 17.51 -13.25
CA ILE A 31 -16.16 17.09 -13.74
C ILE A 31 -15.97 15.59 -13.52
N LEU A 32 -16.38 15.09 -12.36
CA LEU A 32 -16.31 13.66 -12.03
C LEU A 32 -17.19 12.79 -12.94
N GLU A 33 -18.40 13.25 -13.26
CA GLU A 33 -19.29 12.57 -14.21
C GLU A 33 -18.70 12.59 -15.63
N GLY A 34 -18.15 13.73 -16.07
CA GLY A 34 -17.48 13.85 -17.38
C GLY A 34 -16.24 12.96 -17.50
N GLU A 35 -15.37 12.94 -16.49
CA GLU A 35 -14.19 12.07 -16.46
C GLU A 35 -14.59 10.58 -16.48
N TRP A 36 -15.63 10.21 -15.75
CA TRP A 36 -16.15 8.85 -15.72
C TRP A 36 -16.70 8.40 -17.08
N ASP A 37 -17.46 9.26 -17.75
CA ASP A 37 -18.00 8.96 -19.07
C ASP A 37 -16.90 8.84 -20.13
N LEU A 38 -15.91 9.74 -20.12
CA LEU A 38 -14.72 9.63 -20.97
C LEU A 38 -13.97 8.33 -20.72
N TRP A 39 -13.82 7.94 -19.45
CA TRP A 39 -13.17 6.70 -19.07
C TRP A 39 -13.94 5.47 -19.56
N LYS A 40 -15.26 5.48 -19.43
CA LYS A 40 -16.14 4.42 -19.93
C LYS A 40 -16.12 4.33 -21.46
N LEU A 41 -16.10 5.47 -22.15
CA LEU A 41 -15.98 5.55 -23.61
C LEU A 41 -14.65 4.97 -24.09
N LYS A 42 -13.52 5.28 -23.42
CA LYS A 42 -12.21 4.69 -23.73
C LYS A 42 -12.30 3.16 -23.74
N TRP A 43 -12.85 2.55 -22.68
CA TRP A 43 -12.94 1.09 -22.59
C TRP A 43 -13.98 0.46 -23.53
N LYS A 44 -15.07 1.17 -23.85
CA LYS A 44 -16.05 0.74 -24.87
C LYS A 44 -15.49 0.76 -26.29
N SER A 45 -14.48 1.58 -26.57
CA SER A 45 -13.83 1.65 -27.89
C SER A 45 -13.02 0.40 -28.23
N TYR A 46 -12.63 -0.41 -27.24
CA TYR A 46 -11.90 -1.66 -27.48
C TYR A 46 -12.86 -2.74 -27.97
N LYS A 47 -12.66 -3.18 -29.23
CA LYS A 47 -13.48 -4.25 -29.85
C LYS A 47 -13.24 -5.62 -29.22
N ASN A 48 -12.05 -5.87 -28.68
CA ASN A 48 -11.68 -7.14 -28.10
C ASN A 48 -11.64 -7.08 -26.56
N LYS A 49 -12.30 -8.03 -25.88
CA LYS A 49 -12.37 -8.05 -24.41
C LYS A 49 -11.01 -8.34 -23.74
N ASN A 50 -10.06 -8.89 -24.50
CA ASN A 50 -8.70 -9.17 -24.03
C ASN A 50 -7.81 -7.93 -23.98
N ASP A 51 -8.16 -6.86 -24.69
CA ASP A 51 -7.39 -5.60 -24.72
C ASP A 51 -7.76 -4.68 -23.53
N ILE A 52 -8.81 -5.03 -22.80
CA ILE A 52 -9.23 -4.31 -21.59
C ILE A 52 -8.27 -4.68 -20.47
N ALA A 53 -7.67 -3.66 -19.84
CA ALA A 53 -6.78 -3.85 -18.69
C ALA A 53 -7.44 -4.72 -17.60
N LYS A 54 -6.75 -5.82 -17.26
CA LYS A 54 -7.21 -6.80 -16.27
C LYS A 54 -6.89 -6.34 -14.85
N TYR A 55 -5.77 -5.63 -14.67
CA TYR A 55 -5.32 -5.14 -13.37
C TYR A 55 -5.43 -3.62 -13.26
N ALA A 56 -5.56 -3.12 -12.02
CA ALA A 56 -5.62 -1.69 -11.75
C ALA A 56 -4.33 -0.94 -12.17
N ILE A 57 -3.19 -1.64 -12.16
CA ILE A 57 -1.89 -1.09 -12.55
C ILE A 57 -1.79 -0.86 -14.07
N ASP A 58 -2.31 -1.78 -14.87
CA ASP A 58 -2.38 -1.64 -16.33
C ASP A 58 -3.31 -0.48 -16.70
N ALA A 59 -4.43 -0.38 -15.98
CA ALA A 59 -5.38 0.71 -16.15
C ALA A 59 -4.79 2.08 -15.76
N LEU A 60 -3.91 2.12 -14.75
CA LEU A 60 -3.20 3.32 -14.32
C LEU A 60 -2.21 3.80 -15.40
N ASN A 61 -1.43 2.89 -15.99
CA ASN A 61 -0.48 3.22 -17.06
C ASN A 61 -1.17 3.79 -18.31
N GLU A 62 -2.39 3.32 -18.57
CA GLU A 62 -3.23 3.79 -19.68
C GLU A 62 -4.00 5.10 -19.36
N CYS A 63 -3.98 5.55 -18.11
CA CYS A 63 -4.71 6.75 -17.71
C CYS A 63 -3.77 7.97 -17.72
N ASP A 64 -4.05 8.94 -18.59
CA ASP A 64 -3.34 10.22 -18.53
C ASP A 64 -3.87 11.06 -17.36
N LYS A 65 -2.97 11.33 -16.41
CA LYS A 65 -3.22 12.16 -15.22
C LYS A 65 -3.72 13.56 -15.58
N ASN A 66 -3.32 14.11 -16.73
CA ASN A 66 -3.69 15.47 -17.12
C ASN A 66 -5.14 15.57 -17.61
N LEU A 67 -5.65 14.51 -18.24
CA LEU A 67 -7.00 14.52 -18.81
C LEU A 67 -8.04 13.99 -17.81
N ARG A 68 -7.65 13.08 -16.91
CA ARG A 68 -8.56 12.46 -15.91
C ARG A 68 -7.90 12.37 -14.53
N PRO A 69 -7.64 13.51 -13.86
CA PRO A 69 -6.89 13.54 -12.61
C PRO A 69 -7.60 12.77 -11.47
N ASN A 70 -8.92 12.82 -11.39
CA ASN A 70 -9.66 12.17 -10.29
C ASN A 70 -9.72 10.65 -10.47
N ILE A 71 -9.95 10.18 -11.70
CA ILE A 71 -9.89 8.75 -12.02
C ILE A 71 -8.47 8.21 -11.83
N TYR A 72 -7.44 8.99 -12.21
CA TYR A 72 -6.05 8.63 -11.96
C TYR A 72 -5.78 8.47 -10.46
N THR A 73 -6.19 9.42 -9.62
CA THR A 73 -6.03 9.32 -8.17
C THR A 73 -6.74 8.10 -7.60
N LEU A 74 -7.97 7.80 -8.04
CA LEU A 74 -8.70 6.61 -7.60
C LEU A 74 -8.02 5.31 -8.01
N LEU A 75 -7.52 5.23 -9.25
CA LEU A 75 -6.76 4.07 -9.74
C LEU A 75 -5.44 3.93 -8.99
N HIS A 76 -4.74 5.04 -8.78
CA HIS A 76 -3.50 5.08 -8.02
C HIS A 76 -3.77 4.59 -6.61
N LEU A 77 -4.77 5.14 -5.92
CA LEU A 77 -5.19 4.71 -4.59
C LEU A 77 -5.56 3.23 -4.56
N LEU A 78 -6.25 2.71 -5.57
CA LEU A 78 -6.54 1.28 -5.70
C LEU A 78 -5.29 0.41 -5.89
N THR A 79 -4.20 0.95 -6.45
CA THR A 79 -2.91 0.24 -6.58
C THR A 79 -2.07 0.28 -5.30
N ILE A 80 -2.17 1.34 -4.49
CA ILE A 80 -1.46 1.48 -3.20
C ILE A 80 -2.22 0.79 -2.07
N LEU A 81 -3.56 0.89 -2.08
CA LEU A 81 -4.41 0.08 -1.24
C LEU A 81 -4.15 -1.36 -1.64
N PRO A 82 -3.75 -2.22 -0.70
CA PRO A 82 -3.18 -3.50 -1.05
C PRO A 82 -4.22 -4.37 -1.76
N VAL A 83 -4.10 -4.45 -3.09
CA VAL A 83 -4.29 -5.70 -3.85
C VAL A 83 -3.38 -6.82 -3.29
N SER A 84 -2.40 -6.44 -2.46
CA SER A 84 -1.52 -7.31 -1.69
C SER A 84 -2.09 -7.68 -0.31
N THR A 85 -3.32 -8.19 -0.24
CA THR A 85 -3.72 -9.00 0.93
C THR A 85 -2.63 -10.02 1.25
N ALA A 86 -1.96 -10.58 0.23
CA ALA A 86 -0.80 -11.45 0.40
C ALA A 86 0.42 -10.83 1.12
N SER A 87 0.77 -9.55 0.89
CA SER A 87 1.95 -8.94 1.54
C SER A 87 1.66 -8.61 3.00
N VAL A 88 0.44 -8.12 3.27
CA VAL A 88 -0.03 -7.82 4.61
C VAL A 88 -0.24 -9.13 5.39
N GLU A 89 -0.86 -10.14 4.79
CA GLU A 89 -1.02 -11.49 5.36
C GLU A 89 0.32 -12.17 5.62
N ARG A 90 1.32 -12.05 4.74
CA ARG A 90 2.68 -12.57 4.99
C ARG A 90 3.32 -11.88 6.20
N THR A 91 3.11 -10.58 6.35
CA THR A 91 3.63 -9.79 7.48
C THR A 91 2.91 -10.17 8.77
N PHE A 92 1.59 -10.26 8.77
CA PHE A 92 0.78 -10.72 9.90
C PHE A 92 1.07 -12.18 10.28
N SER A 93 1.26 -13.06 9.31
CA SER A 93 1.64 -14.47 9.53
C SER A 93 3.02 -14.56 10.17
N SER A 94 3.99 -13.78 9.69
CA SER A 94 5.32 -13.68 10.30
C SER A 94 5.24 -13.13 11.73
N MET A 95 4.43 -12.11 11.96
CA MET A 95 4.19 -11.56 13.30
C MET A 95 3.49 -12.55 14.23
N LYS A 96 2.51 -13.30 13.72
CA LYS A 96 1.82 -14.36 14.48
C LYS A 96 2.78 -15.47 14.87
N ARG A 97 3.65 -15.92 13.96
CA ARG A 97 4.73 -16.87 14.25
C ARG A 97 5.72 -16.34 15.30
N LEU A 98 6.12 -15.07 15.19
CA LEU A 98 6.98 -14.42 16.18
C LEU A 98 6.31 -14.35 17.56
N LYS A 99 5.04 -13.96 17.63
CA LYS A 99 4.23 -13.96 18.88
C LYS A 99 4.15 -15.35 19.51
N THR A 100 3.88 -16.39 18.70
CA THR A 100 3.83 -17.78 19.18
C THR A 100 5.19 -18.27 19.69
N TYR A 101 6.27 -17.97 18.98
CA TYR A 101 7.64 -18.34 19.39
C TYR A 101 8.08 -17.64 20.68
N LEU A 102 7.71 -16.37 20.88
CA LEU A 102 8.11 -15.55 22.02
C LEU A 102 7.19 -15.67 23.25
N ARG A 103 6.14 -16.49 23.18
CA ARG A 103 5.05 -16.58 24.18
C ARG A 103 5.54 -16.87 25.61
N ASN A 104 6.78 -17.34 25.80
CA ASN A 104 7.27 -17.71 27.12
C ASN A 104 8.01 -16.62 27.92
N LYS A 105 8.34 -15.41 27.41
CA LYS A 105 8.96 -14.37 28.29
C LYS A 105 9.18 -12.95 27.71
N THR A 106 8.32 -12.43 26.84
CA THR A 106 8.61 -11.15 26.17
C THR A 106 7.48 -10.13 26.27
N GLY A 107 7.79 -8.92 26.75
CA GLY A 107 6.88 -7.76 26.73
C GLY A 107 6.73 -7.16 25.31
N GLU A 108 5.65 -6.41 25.10
CA GLU A 108 5.26 -5.83 23.79
C GLU A 108 6.38 -5.02 23.11
N ASP A 109 7.22 -4.32 23.87
CA ASP A 109 8.32 -3.50 23.31
C ASP A 109 9.36 -4.33 22.55
N ARG A 110 9.75 -5.46 23.13
CA ARG A 110 10.72 -6.38 22.53
C ARG A 110 10.13 -7.08 21.32
N LEU A 111 8.84 -7.43 21.37
CA LEU A 111 8.13 -8.02 20.23
C LEU A 111 8.06 -7.03 19.06
N THR A 112 7.70 -5.78 19.33
CA THR A 112 7.62 -4.71 18.34
C THR A 112 8.97 -4.45 17.69
N SER A 113 10.04 -4.40 18.50
CA SER A 113 11.41 -4.26 18.03
C SER A 113 11.83 -5.41 17.11
N LEU A 114 11.48 -6.66 17.47
CA LEU A 114 11.80 -7.84 16.66
C LEU A 114 10.99 -7.88 15.35
N ALA A 115 9.72 -7.47 15.39
CA ALA A 115 8.89 -7.35 14.20
C ALA A 115 9.47 -6.31 13.23
N LEU A 116 9.90 -5.16 13.72
CA LEU A 116 10.57 -4.13 12.92
C LEU A 116 11.84 -4.67 12.26
N LEU A 117 12.70 -5.38 13.00
CA LEU A 117 13.90 -6.02 12.46
C LEU A 117 13.56 -7.08 11.39
N SER A 118 12.50 -7.86 11.59
CA SER A 118 12.06 -8.89 10.66
C SER A 118 11.51 -8.31 9.36
N ILE A 119 10.72 -7.22 9.43
CA ILE A 119 10.17 -6.52 8.27
C ILE A 119 11.30 -5.83 7.48
N HIS A 120 12.23 -5.20 8.19
CA HIS A 120 13.32 -4.41 7.59
C HIS A 120 14.61 -5.21 7.43
N ARG A 121 14.53 -6.53 7.22
CA ARG A 121 15.70 -7.42 7.12
C ARG A 121 16.68 -7.04 6.01
N ASN A 122 16.24 -6.27 5.03
CA ASN A 122 17.03 -5.82 3.88
C ASN A 122 17.81 -4.52 4.15
N LEU A 123 17.62 -3.87 5.30
CA LEU A 123 18.44 -2.72 5.69
C LEU A 123 19.84 -3.20 6.08
N LYS A 124 20.88 -2.64 5.45
CA LYS A 124 22.26 -2.81 5.91
C LYS A 124 22.42 -2.02 7.21
N ILE A 125 22.65 -2.74 8.30
CA ILE A 125 22.92 -2.13 9.61
C ILE A 125 24.42 -1.99 9.75
N ASP A 126 24.88 -0.79 10.10
CA ASP A 126 26.28 -0.53 10.44
C ASP A 126 26.57 -1.11 11.85
N TYR A 127 27.44 -2.13 11.89
CA TYR A 127 27.79 -2.83 13.11
C TYR A 127 28.55 -1.93 14.10
N ASP A 128 29.35 -0.97 13.62
CA ASP A 128 30.14 -0.09 14.48
C ASP A 128 29.26 0.90 15.24
N VAL A 129 28.18 1.37 14.59
CA VAL A 129 27.17 2.23 15.24
C VAL A 129 26.42 1.45 16.32
N VAL A 130 26.02 0.21 16.03
CA VAL A 130 25.33 -0.63 17.02
C VAL A 130 26.24 -0.95 18.20
N LEU A 131 27.51 -1.25 17.94
CA LEU A 131 28.51 -1.56 18.96
C LEU A 131 28.74 -0.34 19.88
N ASN A 132 28.94 0.85 19.31
CA ASN A 132 29.09 2.08 20.07
C ASN A 132 27.84 2.44 20.88
N MET A 133 26.65 2.22 20.32
CA MET A 133 25.38 2.44 21.03
C MET A 133 25.20 1.47 22.21
N PHE A 134 25.62 0.21 22.07
CA PHE A 134 25.63 -0.74 23.17
C PHE A 134 26.69 -0.40 24.22
N ALA A 135 27.89 0.01 23.79
CA ALA A 135 28.98 0.41 24.66
C ALA A 135 28.63 1.63 25.52
N THR A 136 27.87 2.59 24.98
CA THR A 136 27.42 3.79 25.70
C THR A 136 26.24 3.52 26.65
N LYS A 137 25.36 2.55 26.34
CA LYS A 137 24.19 2.22 27.19
C LYS A 137 24.46 1.20 28.31
N SER A 138 25.53 0.39 28.23
CA SER A 138 25.80 -0.64 29.26
C SER A 138 26.46 -0.06 30.53
N LYS A 139 25.71 -0.04 31.63
CA LYS A 139 26.21 0.35 32.98
C LYS A 139 27.01 -0.76 33.69
N ARG A 140 27.06 -1.98 33.14
CA ARG A 140 27.77 -3.13 33.75
C ARG A 140 29.06 -3.40 32.97
N ARG A 141 30.18 -2.86 33.44
CA ARG A 141 31.52 -3.20 32.91
C ARG A 141 32.22 -4.18 33.85
N LEU A 142 32.70 -5.30 33.32
CA LEU A 142 33.86 -6.00 33.86
C LEU A 142 35.09 -5.21 33.39
N LYS A 143 35.89 -4.71 34.34
CA LYS A 143 37.18 -4.10 34.02
C LYS A 143 38.08 -5.20 33.48
N LEU A 144 38.42 -5.12 32.19
CA LEU A 144 39.55 -5.87 31.63
C LEU A 144 40.81 -5.11 32.05
N THR A 145 41.36 -5.51 33.19
CA THR A 145 42.73 -5.15 33.56
C THR A 145 43.64 -6.12 32.81
N ILE A 146 44.44 -5.59 31.90
CA ILE A 146 45.59 -6.29 31.29
C ILE A 146 46.81 -5.87 32.08
#